data_AF-A0A699L213-F1
#
_entry.id   AF-A0A699L213-F1
#
_cell.length_a   1.000
_cell.length_b   1.000
_cell.length_c   1.000
_cell.angle_alpha   90.00
_cell.angle_beta   90.00
_cell.angle_gamma   90.00
#
_symmetry.space_group_name_H-M   'P 1'
#
loop_
_entity.id
_entity.type
_entity.pdbx_description
1 polymer ?
#
loop_
_entity_poly.entity_id
_entity_poly.type
_entity_poly.pdbx_seq_one_letter_code
_entity_poly.pdbx_strand_id
1 'polypeptide(L)'
;MSQAAIRKLVADSVAAALETQTKTMAEADNSIREIPVAKRGNYKEFINYQPFYFNGTEGVVGLIRWFEKTESVFSRSNCAE
;
A
#
# COMPACT_ATOMS: atom_id res chain seq x y z
N MET A 1 34.01 -23.05 23.38
CA MET A 1 33.37 -22.44 22.19
C MET A 1 34.26 -21.30 21.70
N SER A 2 34.59 -21.25 20.41
CA SER A 2 35.44 -20.20 19.85
C SER A 2 34.60 -19.07 19.26
N GLN A 3 35.14 -17.84 19.28
CA GLN A 3 34.52 -16.65 18.70
C GLN A 3 34.19 -16.83 17.20
N ALA A 4 34.93 -17.68 16.49
CA ALA A 4 34.68 -18.02 15.09
C ALA A 4 33.36 -18.79 14.88
N ALA A 5 33.02 -19.71 15.79
CA ALA A 5 31.78 -20.47 15.71
C ALA A 5 30.54 -19.56 15.90
N ILE A 6 30.64 -18.58 16.81
CA ILE A 6 29.57 -17.61 17.06
C ILE A 6 29.36 -16.71 15.83
N ARG A 7 30.44 -16.19 15.25
CA ARG A 7 30.37 -15.35 14.03
C ARG A 7 29.75 -16.11 12.86
N LYS A 8 30.07 -17.39 12.71
CA LYS A 8 29.50 -18.25 11.67
C LYS A 8 27.99 -18.43 11.85
N LEU A 9 27.56 -18.73 13.07
CA LEU A 9 26.14 -18.91 13.38
C LEU A 9 25.32 -17.63 13.14
N VAL A 10 25.89 -16.46 13.46
CA VAL A 10 25.25 -15.17 13.15
C VAL A 10 25.12 -14.96 11.64
N ALA A 11 26.19 -15.21 10.87
CA ALA A 11 26.15 -15.07 9.41
C ALA A 11 25.11 -15.99 8.76
N ASP A 12 25.06 -17.25 9.18
CA ASP A 12 24.10 -18.24 8.66
C ASP A 12 22.66 -17.85 9.00
N SER A 13 22.40 -17.31 10.20
CA SER A 13 21.07 -16.84 10.60
C SER A 13 20.59 -15.62 9.80
N VAL A 14 21.49 -14.68 9.49
CA VAL A 14 21.19 -13.49 8.68
C VAL A 14 20.93 -13.88 7.23
N ALA A 15 21.71 -14.81 6.68
CA ALA A 15 21.50 -15.32 5.33
C ALA A 15 20.12 -16.00 5.18
N ALA A 16 19.75 -16.88 6.13
CA ALA A 16 18.46 -17.55 6.13
C ALA A 16 17.28 -16.57 6.28
N ALA A 17 17.42 -15.54 7.12
CA ALA A 17 16.40 -14.50 7.29
C ALA A 17 16.22 -13.67 6.00
N LEU A 18 17.31 -13.35 5.31
CA LEU A 18 17.27 -12.62 4.03
C LEU A 18 16.56 -13.45 2.94
N GLU A 19 16.88 -14.74 2.81
CA GLU A 19 16.20 -15.63 1.85
C GLU A 19 14.70 -15.79 2.13
N THR A 20 14.34 -15.83 3.42
CA THR A 20 12.92 -15.89 3.82
C THR A 20 12.19 -14.61 3.44
N GLN A 21 12.84 -13.45 3.63
CA GLN A 21 12.28 -12.15 3.26
C GLN A 21 12.10 -12.01 1.75
N THR A 22 13.10 -12.40 0.94
CA THR A 22 13.00 -12.32 -0.53
C THR A 22 11.92 -13.23 -1.08
N LYS A 23 11.74 -14.44 -0.51
CA LYS A 23 10.65 -15.34 -0.89
C LYS A 23 9.28 -14.76 -0.55
N THR A 24 9.13 -14.16 0.64
CA THR A 24 7.87 -13.52 1.07
C THR A 24 7.52 -12.31 0.19
N MET A 25 8.52 -11.51 -0.21
CA MET A 25 8.31 -10.38 -1.13
C MET A 25 7.85 -10.85 -2.53
N ALA A 26 8.45 -11.92 -3.05
CA ALA A 26 8.04 -12.49 -4.34
C ALA A 26 6.62 -13.09 -4.29
N GLU A 27 6.22 -13.67 -3.16
CA GLU A 27 4.86 -14.19 -2.96
C GLU A 27 3.83 -13.07 -2.80
N ALA A 28 4.19 -11.98 -2.12
CA ALA A 28 3.37 -10.77 -2.04
C ALA A 28 3.19 -10.09 -3.42
N ASP A 29 4.22 -10.02 -4.25
CA ASP A 29 4.13 -9.49 -5.61
C ASP A 29 3.25 -10.36 -6.52
N ASN A 30 3.28 -11.68 -6.34
CA ASN A 30 2.38 -12.59 -7.04
C ASN A 30 0.93 -12.47 -6.54
N SER A 31 0.72 -12.25 -5.24
CA SER A 31 -0.60 -11.95 -4.68
C SER A 31 -1.15 -10.61 -5.19
N ILE A 32 -0.31 -9.58 -5.36
CA ILE A 32 -0.70 -8.30 -5.99
C ILE A 32 -1.13 -8.49 -7.45
N ARG A 33 -0.56 -9.47 -8.17
CA ARG A 33 -1.00 -9.86 -9.53
C ARG A 33 -2.33 -10.62 -9.54
N GLU A 34 -2.69 -11.31 -8.46
CA GLU A 34 -3.92 -12.10 -8.34
C GLU A 34 -5.08 -11.37 -7.67
N ILE A 35 -4.85 -10.24 -7.00
CA ILE A 35 -5.92 -9.27 -6.75
C ILE A 35 -6.39 -8.88 -8.17
N PRO A 36 -7.62 -9.24 -8.58
CA PRO A 36 -8.17 -8.66 -9.80
C PRO A 36 -7.98 -7.19 -9.60
N VAL A 37 -7.28 -6.52 -10.51
CA VAL A 37 -7.09 -5.07 -10.52
C VAL A 37 -8.49 -4.47 -10.50
N ALA A 38 -9.08 -4.41 -9.32
CA ALA A 38 -10.42 -3.93 -9.03
C ALA A 38 -10.23 -2.45 -9.22
N LYS A 39 -10.48 -2.06 -10.48
CA LYS A 39 -10.16 -0.79 -11.11
C LYS A 39 -9.09 -0.04 -10.34
N ARG A 40 -7.86 -0.13 -10.84
CA ARG A 40 -6.97 1.02 -10.74
C ARG A 40 -7.65 2.17 -11.49
N GLY A 41 -8.66 2.79 -10.88
CA GLY A 41 -9.29 4.00 -11.35
C GLY A 41 -8.14 4.92 -11.64
N ASN A 42 -8.00 5.28 -12.91
CA ASN A 42 -6.81 5.96 -13.36
C ASN A 42 -6.68 7.21 -12.49
N TYR A 43 -5.52 7.47 -11.88
CA TYR A 43 -5.33 8.68 -11.06
C TYR A 43 -5.78 9.94 -11.84
N LYS A 44 -5.65 9.91 -13.18
CA LYS A 44 -6.19 10.92 -14.08
C LYS A 44 -7.73 11.02 -14.07
N GLU A 45 -8.44 9.89 -14.05
CA GLU A 45 -9.91 9.89 -13.89
C GLU A 45 -10.30 10.49 -12.55
N PHE A 46 -9.61 10.12 -11.46
CA PHE A 46 -9.84 10.71 -10.14
C PHE A 46 -9.66 12.23 -10.14
N ILE A 47 -8.58 12.75 -10.74
CA ILE A 47 -8.34 14.20 -10.87
C ILE A 47 -9.38 14.86 -11.79
N ASN A 48 -9.83 14.19 -12.85
CA ASN A 48 -10.87 14.70 -13.75
C ASN A 48 -12.23 14.85 -13.07
N TYR A 49 -12.55 14.05 -12.05
CA TYR A 49 -13.75 14.23 -11.22
C TYR A 49 -13.63 15.41 -10.24
N GLN A 50 -12.55 16.18 -10.32
CA GLN A 50 -12.29 17.38 -9.53
C GLN A 50 -12.39 17.09 -8.02
N PRO A 51 -11.46 16.27 -7.48
CA PRO A 51 -11.42 16.00 -6.06
C PRO A 51 -11.12 17.34 -5.38
N PHE A 52 -12.03 17.76 -4.49
CA PHE A 52 -11.87 19.03 -3.78
C PHE A 52 -10.51 19.04 -3.08
N TYR A 53 -9.72 20.11 -3.23
CA TYR A 53 -8.42 20.20 -2.55
C TYR A 53 -8.64 20.16 -1.03
N PHE A 54 -8.02 19.19 -0.36
CA PHE A 54 -7.98 19.17 1.10
C PHE A 54 -7.01 20.25 1.58
N ASN A 55 -7.53 21.29 2.24
CA ASN A 55 -6.68 22.24 2.93
C ASN A 55 -6.28 21.63 4.27
N GLY A 56 -5.00 21.24 4.40
CA GLY A 56 -4.45 20.49 5.55
C GLY A 56 -4.51 21.17 6.91
N THR A 57 -5.24 22.28 7.04
CA THR A 57 -5.39 23.08 8.27
C THR A 57 -6.44 22.52 9.22
N GLU A 58 -7.33 21.64 8.76
CA GLU A 58 -8.47 21.11 9.54
C GLU A 58 -8.15 19.78 10.27
N GLY A 59 -6.92 19.28 10.15
CA GLY A 59 -6.48 18.04 10.80
C GLY A 59 -7.33 16.81 10.45
N VAL A 60 -7.50 15.90 11.41
CA VAL A 60 -8.23 14.64 11.21
C VAL A 60 -9.72 14.88 10.88
N VAL A 61 -10.32 15.91 11.47
CA VAL A 61 -11.75 16.23 11.23
C VAL A 61 -11.98 16.67 9.79
N GLY A 62 -11.11 17.51 9.25
CA GLY A 62 -11.18 17.90 7.85
C GLY A 62 -10.89 16.74 6.91
N LEU A 63 -9.98 15.84 7.30
CA LEU A 63 -9.68 14.66 6.50
C LEU A 63 -10.90 13.74 6.38
N ILE A 64 -11.63 13.48 7.48
CA ILE A 64 -12.86 12.69 7.48
C ILE A 64 -13.92 13.33 6.58
N ARG A 65 -14.17 14.64 6.74
CA ARG A 65 -15.11 15.39 5.89
C ARG A 65 -14.73 15.37 4.41
N TRP A 66 -13.43 15.40 4.11
CA TRP A 66 -12.93 15.31 2.74
C TRP A 66 -13.23 13.93 2.13
N PHE A 67 -12.97 12.84 2.87
CA PHE A 67 -13.31 11.48 2.44
C PHE A 67 -14.81 11.33 2.15
N GLU A 68 -15.68 11.73 3.08
CA GLU A 68 -17.14 11.69 2.90
C GLU A 68 -17.59 12.45 1.64
N LYS A 69 -16.96 13.60 1.36
CA LYS A 69 -17.28 14.41 0.18
C LYS A 69 -16.83 13.73 -1.11
N THR A 70 -15.66 13.10 -1.12
CA THR A 70 -15.17 12.36 -2.29
C THR A 70 -16.01 11.12 -2.58
N GLU A 71 -16.44 10.38 -1.55
CA GLU A 71 -17.34 9.23 -1.69
C GLU A 71 -18.72 9.65 -2.23
N SER A 72 -19.26 10.78 -1.77
CA SER A 72 -20.54 11.30 -2.29
C SER A 72 -20.46 11.66 -3.77
N VAL A 73 -19.35 12.26 -4.22
CA VAL A 73 -19.13 12.58 -5.64
C VAL A 73 -19.04 11.29 -6.46
N PHE A 74 -18.32 10.28 -5.96
CA PHE A 74 -18.17 8.99 -6.62
C PHE A 74 -19.51 8.23 -6.75
N SER A 75 -20.32 8.26 -5.68
CA SER A 75 -21.68 7.70 -5.68
C SER A 75 -22.58 8.40 -6.71
N ARG A 76 -22.45 9.72 -6.87
CA ARG A 76 -23.23 10.50 -7.84
C ARG A 76 -22.75 10.37 -9.27
N SER A 77 -21.49 10.03 -9.52
CA SER A 77 -20.91 9.97 -10.87
C SER A 77 -21.22 8.68 -11.62
N ASN A 78 -22.00 7.75 -11.05
CA ASN A 78 -22.20 6.39 -11.57
C ASN A 78 -20.88 5.66 -11.87
N CYS A 79 -19.78 6.06 -11.21
CA CYS A 79 -18.55 5.31 -11.29
C CYS A 79 -18.81 3.97 -10.61
N ALA A 80 -18.97 2.91 -11.40
CA ALA A 80 -19.01 1.56 -10.87
C ALA A 80 -17.69 1.31 -10.13
N GLU A 81 -17.78 0.61 -9.00
CA GLU A 81 -16.62 0.08 -8.26
C GLU A 81 -15.68 -0.72 -9.17
#